data_AF-A0A2Z4AHD7-F1
#
_entry.id   AF-A0A2Z4AHD7-F1
#
_cell.length_a   1.000
_cell.length_b   1.000
_cell.length_c   1.000
_cell.angle_alpha   90.00
_cell.angle_beta   90.00
_cell.angle_gamma   90.00
#
_symmetry.space_group_name_H-M   'P 1'
#
loop_
_entity.id
_entity.type
_entity.pdbx_description
1 polymer ?
#
loop_
_entity_poly.entity_id
_entity_poly.type
_entity_poly.pdbx_seq_one_letter_code
_entity_poly.pdbx_strand_id
1 'polypeptide(L)'
;MSLIRINRNPSRKDLILFGFLWIIFFGAFGTLFFYKWHSIYLGLTLWFLAIITPITGLLLPSFMRLVYIGMAYATSPIGFILSYVILALVYYLVVTPIGLAMRIARYDPMKKRFASEAESYWIKREPRTSIKRYFRQF
;
A
#
# COMPACT_ATOMS: atom_id res chain seq x y z
N MET A 1 2.69 -14.17 -11.76
CA MET A 1 3.66 -13.33 -11.02
C MET A 1 3.04 -12.98 -9.67
N SER A 2 3.55 -13.49 -8.55
CA SER A 2 3.04 -13.13 -7.22
C SER A 2 3.39 -11.67 -6.91
N LEU A 3 2.39 -10.82 -6.73
CA LEU A 3 2.55 -9.40 -6.43
C LEU A 3 3.09 -9.13 -5.02
N ILE A 4 3.13 -10.13 -4.14
CA ILE A 4 3.66 -10.02 -2.78
C ILE A 4 4.78 -11.05 -2.62
N ARG A 5 6.03 -10.59 -2.59
CA ARG A 5 7.20 -11.42 -2.24
C ARG A 5 7.45 -11.31 -0.74
N ILE A 6 6.98 -12.29 0.03
CA ILE A 6 7.28 -12.38 1.45
C ILE A 6 8.76 -12.71 1.61
N ASN A 7 9.50 -11.89 2.37
CA ASN A 7 10.89 -12.16 2.68
C ASN A 7 11.03 -13.37 3.62
N ARG A 8 11.44 -14.52 3.06
CA ARG A 8 11.65 -15.76 3.82
C ARG A 8 12.98 -15.81 4.59
N ASN A 9 13.89 -14.88 4.31
CA ASN A 9 15.17 -14.79 5.00
C ASN A 9 15.40 -13.35 5.51
N PRO A 10 14.65 -12.93 6.54
CA PRO A 10 14.79 -11.60 7.12
C PRO A 10 16.20 -11.40 7.67
N SER A 11 16.75 -10.20 7.49
CA SER A 11 18.03 -9.83 8.09
C SER A 11 17.90 -9.79 9.61
N ARG A 12 19.01 -9.94 10.33
CA ARG A 12 19.02 -9.79 11.80
C ARG A 12 18.47 -8.43 12.24
N LYS A 13 18.69 -7.38 11.43
CA LYS A 13 18.13 -6.04 11.68
C LYS A 13 16.60 -6.03 11.59
N ASP A 14 16.04 -6.75 10.63
CA ASP A 14 14.58 -6.82 10.42
C ASP A 14 13.89 -7.53 11.59
N LEU A 15 14.52 -8.59 12.13
CA LEU A 15 14.01 -9.32 13.30
C LEU A 15 14.05 -8.47 14.57
N ILE A 16 15.10 -7.66 14.75
CA ILE A 16 15.20 -6.72 15.87
C ILE A 16 14.12 -5.64 15.75
N LEU A 17 13.99 -5.02 14.56
CA LEU A 17 12.95 -4.03 14.30
C LEU A 17 11.55 -4.61 14.57
N PHE A 18 11.30 -5.84 14.11
CA PHE A 18 10.05 -6.56 14.39
C PHE A 18 9.81 -6.72 15.89
N GLY A 19 10.81 -7.11 16.67
CA GLY A 19 10.72 -7.19 18.13
C GLY A 19 10.40 -5.84 18.79
N PHE A 20 11.00 -4.74 18.32
CA PHE A 20 10.70 -3.39 18.83
C PHE A 20 9.28 -2.93 18.50
N LEU A 21 8.73 -3.31 17.34
CA LEU A 21 7.33 -3.01 17.00
C LEU A 21 6.34 -3.62 18.01
N TRP A 22 6.68 -4.79 18.57
CA TRP A 22 5.87 -5.41 19.63
C TRP A 22 5.88 -4.65 20.94
N ILE A 23 6.95 -3.90 21.27
CA ILE A 23 6.97 -3.02 22.44
C ILE A 23 5.89 -1.96 22.30
N ILE A 24 5.83 -1.32 21.13
CA ILE A 24 4.86 -0.26 20.85
C ILE A 24 3.45 -0.85 20.87
N PHE A 25 3.25 -1.98 20.19
CA PHE A 25 1.95 -2.64 20.12
C PHE A 25 1.45 -3.09 21.49
N PHE A 26 2.18 -3.98 22.19
CA PHE A 26 1.75 -4.48 23.49
C PHE A 26 1.79 -3.42 24.59
N GLY A 27 2.71 -2.46 24.52
CA GLY A 27 2.76 -1.32 25.44
C GLY A 27 1.51 -0.46 25.34
N ALA A 28 1.12 -0.04 24.13
CA ALA A 28 -0.07 0.75 23.88
C ALA A 28 -1.36 0.00 24.20
N PHE A 29 -1.45 -1.29 23.85
CA PHE A 29 -2.62 -2.10 24.20
C PHE A 29 -2.68 -2.36 25.71
N GLY A 30 -1.55 -2.63 26.37
CA GLY A 30 -1.50 -2.82 27.82
C GLY A 30 -1.95 -1.58 28.59
N THR A 31 -1.52 -0.38 28.17
CA THR A 31 -2.00 0.89 28.77
C THR A 31 -3.48 1.10 28.51
N LEU A 32 -3.96 0.88 27.28
CA LEU A 32 -5.39 1.02 26.94
C LEU A 32 -6.29 0.08 27.78
N PHE A 33 -5.91 -1.19 27.93
CA PHE A 33 -6.67 -2.16 28.73
C PHE A 33 -6.63 -1.82 30.23
N PHE A 34 -5.49 -1.33 30.73
CA PHE A 34 -5.38 -0.86 32.10
C PHE A 34 -6.30 0.33 32.37
N TYR A 35 -6.25 1.37 31.54
CA TYR A 35 -7.04 2.59 31.73
C TYR A 35 -8.53 2.42 31.45
N LYS A 36 -8.90 1.67 30.41
CA LYS A 36 -10.30 1.60 29.96
C LYS A 36 -11.08 0.44 30.59
N TRP A 37 -10.42 -0.68 30.92
CA TRP A 37 -11.08 -1.90 31.39
C TRP A 37 -10.73 -2.27 32.84
N HIS A 38 -9.85 -1.50 33.51
CA HIS A 38 -9.39 -1.73 34.89
C HIS A 38 -8.88 -3.16 35.16
N SER A 39 -8.56 -3.91 34.10
CA SER A 39 -8.07 -5.27 34.22
C SER A 39 -6.56 -5.24 34.41
N ILE A 40 -6.13 -5.16 35.67
CA ILE A 40 -4.73 -5.03 36.03
C ILE A 40 -3.90 -6.24 35.57
N TYR A 41 -4.47 -7.44 35.65
CA TYR A 41 -3.81 -8.67 35.23
C TYR A 41 -3.54 -8.71 33.72
N LEU A 42 -4.49 -8.23 32.91
CA LEU A 42 -4.32 -8.16 31.45
C LEU A 42 -3.30 -7.08 31.06
N GLY A 43 -3.34 -5.91 31.71
CA GLY A 43 -2.36 -4.85 31.48
C GLY A 43 -0.92 -5.30 31.79
N LEU A 44 -0.72 -5.90 32.97
CA LEU A 44 0.59 -6.43 33.39
C LEU A 44 1.11 -7.53 32.46
N THR A 45 0.23 -8.46 32.05
CA THR A 45 0.62 -9.54 31.13
C THR A 45 1.06 -8.98 29.77
N LEU A 46 0.35 -7.97 29.25
CA LEU A 46 0.71 -7.33 27.98
C LEU A 46 2.02 -6.55 28.08
N TRP A 47 2.25 -5.81 29.17
CA TRP A 47 3.53 -5.13 29.37
C TRP A 47 4.70 -6.10 29.55
N PHE A 48 4.48 -7.22 30.23
CA PHE A 48 5.49 -8.28 30.32
C PHE A 48 5.80 -8.86 28.94
N LEU A 49 4.78 -9.12 28.12
CA LEU A 49 4.95 -9.54 26.73
C LEU A 49 5.71 -8.50 25.90
N ALA A 50 5.41 -7.20 26.09
CA ALA A 50 6.10 -6.11 25.40
C ALA A 50 7.62 -6.16 25.62
N ILE A 51 8.07 -6.53 26.83
CA ILE A 51 9.49 -6.59 27.17
C ILE A 51 10.13 -7.92 26.72
N ILE A 52 9.44 -9.05 26.88
CA ILE A 52 10.02 -10.37 26.59
C ILE A 52 10.18 -10.63 25.07
N THR A 53 9.28 -10.09 24.24
CA THR A 53 9.30 -10.29 22.79
C THR A 53 10.58 -9.74 22.10
N PRO A 54 11.05 -8.51 22.34
CA PRO A 54 12.32 -8.03 21.78
C PRO A 54 13.53 -8.80 22.34
N ILE A 55 13.51 -9.19 23.63
CA ILE A 55 14.59 -9.98 24.25
C ILE A 55 14.72 -11.35 23.57
N THR A 56 13.60 -12.03 23.35
CA THR A 56 13.59 -13.32 22.63
C THR A 56 14.05 -13.19 21.18
N GLY A 57 13.83 -12.05 20.52
CA GLY A 57 14.41 -11.77 19.19
C GLY A 57 15.92 -11.54 19.16
N LEU A 58 16.49 -11.06 20.26
CA LEU A 58 17.94 -10.90 20.41
C LEU A 58 18.63 -12.22 20.74
N LEU A 59 18.04 -13.04 21.62
CA LEU A 59 18.62 -14.29 22.11
C LEU A 59 18.36 -15.47 21.17
N LEU A 60 17.15 -15.60 20.62
CA LEU A 60 16.72 -16.71 19.76
C LEU A 60 16.20 -16.21 18.40
N PRO A 61 17.08 -15.73 17.51
CA PRO A 61 16.68 -15.21 16.20
C PRO A 61 16.00 -16.27 15.31
N SER A 62 16.34 -17.55 15.48
CA SER A 62 15.69 -18.66 14.74
C SER A 62 14.21 -18.79 15.05
N PHE A 63 13.82 -18.63 16.32
CA PHE A 63 12.41 -18.67 16.73
C PHE A 63 11.66 -17.43 16.24
N MET A 64 12.25 -16.24 16.42
CA MET A 64 11.63 -15.00 15.91
C MET A 64 11.47 -14.99 14.39
N ARG A 65 12.38 -15.63 13.65
CA ARG A 65 12.23 -15.81 12.20
C ARG A 65 10.98 -16.63 11.85
N LEU A 66 10.68 -17.71 12.58
CA LEU A 66 9.49 -18.50 12.34
C LEU A 66 8.21 -17.68 12.60
N VAL A 67 8.18 -16.95 13.72
CA VAL A 67 7.07 -16.06 14.07
C VAL A 67 6.88 -14.95 13.02
N TYR A 68 7.98 -14.31 12.59
CA TYR A 68 7.97 -13.28 11.55
C TYR A 68 7.38 -13.81 10.24
N ILE A 69 7.83 -14.99 9.79
CA ILE A 69 7.33 -15.58 8.54
C ILE A 69 5.85 -15.94 8.68
N GLY A 70 5.44 -16.56 9.79
CA GLY A 70 4.03 -16.89 10.06
C GLY A 70 3.14 -15.65 10.03
N MET A 71 3.55 -14.56 10.69
CA MET A 71 2.84 -13.28 10.66
C MET A 71 2.83 -12.64 9.28
N ALA A 72 3.93 -12.71 8.53
CA ALA A 72 4.00 -12.16 7.19
C ALA A 72 3.01 -12.87 6.24
N TYR A 73 2.83 -14.18 6.39
CA TYR A 73 1.78 -14.90 5.66
C TYR A 73 0.37 -14.51 6.14
N ALA A 74 0.15 -14.44 7.45
CA ALA A 74 -1.15 -14.06 8.01
C ALA A 74 -1.59 -12.65 7.59
N THR A 75 -0.64 -11.72 7.45
CA THR A 75 -0.88 -10.32 7.07
C THR A 75 -0.84 -10.08 5.56
N SER A 76 -0.39 -11.05 4.76
CA SER A 76 -0.31 -10.91 3.30
C SER A 76 -1.65 -10.54 2.63
N PRO A 77 -2.81 -11.09 3.03
CA PRO A 77 -4.09 -10.70 2.43
C PRO A 77 -4.45 -9.23 2.68
N ILE A 78 -3.98 -8.66 3.79
CA ILE A 78 -4.24 -7.25 4.14
C ILE A 78 -3.60 -6.34 3.09
N GLY A 79 -2.35 -6.60 2.71
CA GLY A 79 -1.65 -5.81 1.68
C GLY A 79 -2.34 -5.90 0.31
N PHE A 80 -2.88 -7.06 -0.04
CA PHE A 80 -3.66 -7.24 -1.26
C PHE A 80 -4.94 -6.38 -1.22
N ILE A 81 -5.76 -6.53 -0.19
CA ILE A 81 -7.00 -5.75 -0.04
C ILE A 81 -6.70 -4.25 -0.03
N LEU A 82 -5.69 -3.83 0.74
CA LEU A 82 -5.28 -2.43 0.84
C LEU A 82 -4.91 -1.85 -0.53
N SER A 83 -4.27 -2.64 -1.41
CA SER A 83 -3.95 -2.20 -2.77
C SER A 83 -5.21 -1.86 -3.59
N TYR A 84 -6.26 -2.69 -3.49
CA TYR A 84 -7.55 -2.39 -4.14
C TYR A 84 -8.26 -1.21 -3.49
N VAL A 85 -8.21 -1.10 -2.16
CA VAL A 85 -8.82 0.01 -1.44
C VAL A 85 -8.17 1.33 -1.84
N ILE A 86 -6.83 1.41 -1.87
CA ILE A 86 -6.11 2.61 -2.31
C ILE A 86 -6.45 2.93 -3.77
N LEU A 87 -6.45 1.92 -4.65
CA LEU A 87 -6.82 2.12 -6.05
C LEU A 87 -8.25 2.64 -6.19
N ALA A 88 -9.21 2.06 -5.46
CA ALA A 88 -10.60 2.49 -5.45
C ALA A 88 -10.72 3.93 -4.94
N LEU A 89 -10.05 4.27 -3.83
CA LEU A 89 -10.04 5.63 -3.29
C LEU A 89 -9.49 6.63 -4.32
N VAL A 90 -8.34 6.35 -4.93
CA VAL A 90 -7.76 7.23 -5.96
C VAL A 90 -8.71 7.35 -7.16
N TYR A 91 -9.26 6.24 -7.62
CA TYR A 91 -10.14 6.24 -8.79
C TYR A 91 -11.42 7.03 -8.53
N TYR A 92 -12.10 6.80 -7.39
CA TYR A 92 -13.40 7.41 -7.11
C TYR A 92 -13.31 8.81 -6.50
N LEU A 93 -12.25 9.13 -5.74
CA LEU A 93 -12.10 10.44 -5.10
C LEU A 93 -11.25 11.42 -5.90
N VAL A 94 -10.42 10.95 -6.83
CA VAL A 94 -9.56 11.82 -7.64
C VAL A 94 -9.93 11.74 -9.12
N VAL A 95 -9.82 10.55 -9.73
CA VAL A 95 -10.00 10.41 -11.19
C VAL A 95 -11.44 10.68 -11.62
N THR A 96 -12.41 10.12 -10.90
CA THR A 96 -13.84 10.26 -11.21
C THR A 96 -14.34 11.70 -11.10
N PRO A 97 -14.06 12.47 -10.03
CA PRO A 97 -14.49 13.86 -9.96
C PRO A 97 -13.80 14.75 -10.99
N ILE A 98 -12.54 14.48 -11.36
CA ILE A 98 -11.89 15.17 -12.48
C ILE A 98 -12.67 14.91 -13.78
N GLY A 99 -12.99 13.65 -14.07
CA GLY A 99 -13.78 13.29 -15.24
C GLY A 99 -15.19 13.90 -15.23
N LEU A 100 -15.83 13.97 -14.06
CA LEU A 100 -17.12 14.62 -13.89
C LEU A 100 -17.04 16.13 -14.11
N ALA A 101 -16.03 16.79 -13.54
CA ALA A 101 -15.78 18.22 -13.74
C ALA A 101 -15.54 18.54 -15.23
N MET A 102 -14.76 17.72 -15.93
CA MET A 102 -14.56 17.86 -17.38
C MET A 102 -15.88 17.71 -18.15
N ARG A 103 -16.74 16.75 -17.75
CA ARG A 103 -18.05 16.53 -18.38
C ARG A 103 -18.99 17.72 -18.16
N ILE A 104 -19.02 18.29 -16.95
CA ILE A 104 -19.81 19.49 -16.61
C ILE A 104 -19.29 20.70 -17.39
N ALA A 105 -17.96 20.89 -17.46
CA ALA A 105 -17.31 21.94 -18.24
C ALA A 105 -17.42 21.74 -19.77
N ARG A 106 -18.09 20.66 -20.23
CA ARG A 106 -18.19 20.27 -21.64
C ARG A 106 -16.83 20.12 -22.34
N TYR A 107 -15.76 19.89 -21.59
CA TYR A 107 -14.41 19.76 -22.10
C TYR A 107 -14.20 18.34 -22.64
N ASP A 108 -13.99 18.23 -23.95
CA ASP A 108 -13.79 16.95 -24.65
C ASP A 108 -12.38 16.90 -25.28
N PRO A 109 -11.33 16.58 -24.49
CA PRO A 109 -9.95 16.58 -24.99
C PRO A 109 -9.69 15.49 -26.03
N MET A 110 -10.47 14.41 -26.00
CA MET A 110 -10.30 13.28 -26.92
C MET A 110 -11.25 13.35 -28.12
N LYS A 111 -12.03 14.44 -28.27
CA LYS A 111 -13.00 14.65 -29.35
C LYS A 111 -13.91 13.42 -29.57
N LYS A 112 -14.40 12.83 -28.47
CA LYS A 112 -15.21 11.60 -28.51
C LYS A 112 -16.67 11.86 -28.87
N ARG A 113 -17.11 13.11 -28.90
CA ARG A 113 -18.48 13.46 -29.32
C ARG A 113 -18.71 13.06 -30.77
N PHE A 114 -19.85 12.41 -31.00
CA PHE A 114 -20.29 12.03 -32.33
C PHE A 114 -20.62 13.31 -33.13
N ALA A 115 -19.97 13.48 -34.28
CA ALA A 115 -20.24 14.55 -35.22
C ALA A 115 -20.95 13.92 -36.42
N SER A 116 -22.28 13.95 -36.42
CA SER A 116 -23.12 13.37 -37.49
C SER A 116 -22.91 14.03 -38.85
N GLU A 117 -22.42 15.27 -38.86
CA GLU A 117 -22.18 16.08 -40.06
C GLU A 117 -20.73 15.96 -40.56
N ALA A 118 -19.86 15.20 -39.88
CA ALA A 118 -18.47 15.04 -40.28
C ALA A 118 -18.34 13.93 -41.33
N GLU A 119 -17.80 14.27 -42.51
CA GLU A 119 -17.45 13.29 -43.56
C GLU A 119 -16.41 12.26 -43.10
N SER A 120 -15.55 12.64 -42.14
CA SER A 120 -14.55 11.75 -41.55
C SER A 120 -14.07 12.27 -40.19
N TYR A 121 -13.85 11.36 -39.23
CA TYR A 121 -13.18 11.66 -37.95
C TYR A 121 -11.64 11.73 -38.07
N TRP A 122 -11.10 11.59 -39.28
CA TRP A 122 -9.66 11.59 -39.51
C TRP A 122 -9.03 12.95 -39.20
N ILE A 123 -8.18 13.00 -38.17
CA ILE A 123 -7.39 14.20 -37.86
C ILE A 123 -6.19 14.22 -38.80
N LYS A 124 -6.23 15.10 -39.81
CA LYS A 124 -5.15 15.26 -40.79
C LYS A 124 -3.88 15.68 -40.06
N ARG A 125 -2.86 14.83 -40.11
CA ARG A 125 -1.56 15.10 -39.50
C ARG A 125 -0.84 16.16 -40.31
N GLU A 126 -0.39 17.22 -39.66
CA GLU A 126 0.41 18.25 -40.35
C GLU A 126 1.68 17.61 -40.96
N PRO A 127 2.00 17.94 -42.22
CA PRO A 127 3.18 17.43 -42.89
C PRO A 127 4.42 17.90 -42.13
N ARG A 128 5.17 16.94 -41.59
CA ARG A 128 6.37 17.22 -40.79
C ARG A 128 7.56 17.43 -41.72
N THR A 129 8.23 18.56 -41.57
CA THR A 129 9.27 19.06 -42.48
C THR A 129 10.62 18.35 -42.40
N SER A 130 10.88 17.42 -41.46
CA SER A 130 12.17 16.73 -41.41
C SER A 130 12.12 15.25 -41.02
N ILE A 131 12.71 14.42 -41.89
CA ILE A 131 12.94 12.98 -41.68
C ILE A 131 13.91 12.74 -40.50
N LYS A 132 14.83 13.69 -40.24
CA LYS A 132 15.84 13.59 -39.17
C LYS A 132 15.26 13.44 -37.77
N ARG A 133 14.00 13.82 -37.54
CA ARG A 133 13.32 13.66 -36.24
C ARG A 133 12.95 12.21 -35.92
N TYR A 134 12.76 11.35 -36.91
CA TYR A 134 12.53 9.92 -36.67
C TYR A 134 13.72 9.24 -35.97
N PHE A 135 14.91 9.80 -36.15
CA PHE A 135 16.14 9.33 -35.52
C PHE A 135 16.41 9.95 -34.13
N ARG A 136 15.54 10.83 -33.62
CA ARG A 136 15.62 11.34 -32.24
C ARG A 136 14.51 10.71 -31.42
N GLN A 137 14.87 9.67 -30.64
CA GLN A 137 13.94 8.98 -29.75
C GLN A 137 13.75 9.70 -28.39
N PHE A 138 14.50 10.77 -28.12
CA PHE A 138 14.39 11.59 -26.91
C PHE A 138 14.48 13.08 -27.27
#